data_AF-A0A651E7T2-F1
#
_entry.id   AF-A0A651E7T2-F1
#
_cell.length_a   1.000
_cell.length_b   1.000
_cell.length_c   1.000
_cell.angle_alpha   90.00
_cell.angle_beta   90.00
_cell.angle_gamma   90.00
#
_symmetry.space_group_name_H-M   'P 1'
#
loop_
_entity.id
_entity.type
_entity.pdbx_description
1 polymer ?
#
loop_
_entity_poly.entity_id
_entity_poly.type
_entity_poly.pdbx_seq_one_letter_code
_entity_poly.pdbx_strand_id
1 'polypeptide(L)'
;MAAPEPDLLPLARRQVVCADLVLLNKVALARGGDAARAWVRSVAPSVPNVDTEHACVLLPTLFGIGLRGEGVGGDRQSIPSFFESTTFRSTNPISLHRLHALLGVLPRDVMRYKEILDLIEKPGHRCLN
;
A
#
# COMPACT_ATOMS: atom_id res chain seq x y z
N MET A 1 -6.30 3.28 34.92
CA MET A 1 -6.63 1.85 34.72
C MET A 1 -7.20 1.74 33.32
N ALA A 2 -6.38 1.37 32.32
CA ALA A 2 -6.83 1.32 30.93
C ALA A 2 -7.80 0.14 30.75
N ALA A 3 -8.95 0.40 30.11
CA ALA A 3 -9.93 -0.64 29.80
C ALA A 3 -9.29 -1.77 28.97
N PRO A 4 -9.73 -3.03 29.12
CA PRO A 4 -9.24 -4.12 28.28
C PRO A 4 -9.59 -3.78 26.82
N GLU A 5 -8.55 -3.70 25.97
CA GLU A 5 -8.68 -3.54 24.52
C GLU A 5 -9.73 -4.53 24.00
N PRO A 6 -10.69 -4.08 23.16
CA PRO A 6 -11.67 -4.98 22.58
C PRO A 6 -10.96 -6.14 21.90
N ASP A 7 -11.50 -7.35 22.01
CA ASP A 7 -10.97 -8.56 21.37
C ASP A 7 -10.59 -8.23 19.91
N LEU A 8 -9.29 -8.10 19.62
CA LEU A 8 -8.77 -7.64 18.34
C LEU A 8 -8.84 -8.74 17.29
N LEU A 9 -9.12 -9.98 17.70
CA LEU A 9 -9.08 -11.16 16.87
C LEU A 9 -10.12 -11.13 15.72
N PRO A 10 -11.39 -10.71 15.94
CA PRO A 10 -12.36 -10.54 14.86
C PRO A 10 -11.97 -9.46 13.85
N LEU A 11 -11.29 -8.39 14.29
CA LEU A 11 -10.79 -7.34 13.40
C LEU A 11 -9.61 -7.84 12.56
N ALA A 12 -8.62 -8.46 13.21
CA ALA A 12 -7.46 -9.04 12.55
C ALA A 12 -7.88 -10.09 11.51
N ARG A 13 -8.88 -10.92 11.83
CA ARG A 13 -9.42 -11.90 10.88
C ARG A 13 -10.00 -11.23 9.64
N ARG A 14 -10.80 -10.17 9.78
CA ARG A 14 -11.37 -9.44 8.62
C ARG A 14 -10.28 -8.80 7.77
N GLN A 15 -9.25 -8.24 8.40
CA GLN A 15 -8.13 -7.62 7.69
C GLN A 15 -7.35 -8.65 6.86
N VAL A 16 -7.14 -9.86 7.39
CA VAL A 16 -6.42 -10.93 6.71
C VAL A 16 -7.22 -11.53 5.55
N VAL A 17 -8.53 -11.72 5.71
CA VAL A 17 -9.40 -12.25 4.65
C VAL A 17 -9.43 -11.34 3.42
N CYS A 18 -9.39 -10.02 3.63
CA CYS A 18 -9.45 -9.03 2.55
C CYS A 18 -8.07 -8.63 2.00
N ALA A 19 -6.98 -9.18 2.53
CA ALA A 19 -5.63 -8.78 2.15
C ALA A 19 -5.20 -9.48 0.85
N ASP A 20 -4.58 -8.72 -0.06
CA ASP A 20 -3.90 -9.26 -1.24
C ASP A 20 -2.50 -9.81 -0.91
N LEU A 21 -1.96 -9.42 0.24
CA LEU A 21 -0.64 -9.81 0.76
C LEU A 21 -0.63 -9.66 2.29
N VAL A 22 -0.07 -10.64 3.01
CA VAL A 22 0.13 -10.56 4.47
C VAL A 22 1.61 -10.49 4.79
N LEU A 23 2.00 -9.43 5.51
CA LEU A 23 3.35 -9.28 6.05
C LEU A 23 3.39 -9.74 7.50
N LEU A 24 4.15 -10.80 7.77
CA LEU A 24 4.41 -11.27 9.12
C LEU A 24 5.67 -10.61 9.63
N ASN A 25 5.52 -9.62 10.50
CA ASN A 25 6.65 -8.84 11.02
C ASN A 25 7.18 -9.37 12.36
N LYS A 26 8.44 -9.02 12.68
CA LYS A 26 9.16 -9.38 13.91
C LYS A 26 9.37 -10.89 14.07
N VAL A 27 9.52 -11.62 12.96
CA VAL A 27 9.71 -13.08 12.99
C VAL A 27 10.95 -13.50 13.80
N ALA A 28 11.99 -12.66 13.84
CA ALA A 28 13.18 -12.89 14.66
C ALA A 28 12.93 -12.84 16.18
N LEU A 29 11.90 -12.12 16.62
CA LEU A 29 11.58 -11.95 18.05
C LEU A 29 10.48 -12.92 18.51
N ALA A 30 9.66 -13.41 17.58
CA ALA A 30 8.52 -14.25 17.91
C ALA A 30 8.92 -15.74 17.86
N ARG A 31 8.97 -16.38 19.03
CA ARG A 31 9.07 -17.86 19.14
C ARG A 31 7.86 -18.62 18.57
N GLY A 32 6.84 -17.90 18.09
CA GLY A 32 5.57 -18.44 17.56
C GLY A 32 5.25 -18.03 16.12
N GLY A 33 6.24 -17.68 15.30
CA GLY A 33 6.03 -17.29 13.90
C GLY A 33 5.30 -18.36 13.06
N ASP A 34 5.45 -19.64 13.42
CA ASP A 34 4.75 -20.76 12.76
C ASP A 34 3.26 -20.79 13.07
N ALA A 35 2.85 -20.42 14.30
CA ALA A 35 1.44 -20.34 14.68
C ALA A 35 0.74 -19.20 13.94
N ALA A 36 1.40 -18.05 13.77
CA ALA A 36 0.88 -16.94 12.97
C ALA A 36 0.73 -17.34 11.50
N ARG A 37 1.73 -18.01 10.91
CA ARG A 37 1.65 -18.55 9.54
C ARG A 37 0.54 -19.58 9.37
N ALA A 38 0.38 -20.48 10.33
CA ALA A 38 -0.68 -21.47 10.32
C ALA A 38 -2.07 -20.83 10.41
N TRP A 39 -2.21 -19.80 11.26
CA TRP A 39 -3.46 -19.06 11.39
C TRP A 39 -3.80 -18.25 10.13
N VAL A 40 -2.84 -17.55 9.52
CA VAL A 40 -3.08 -16.85 8.25
C VAL A 40 -3.48 -17.84 7.16
N ARG A 41 -2.80 -18.99 7.05
CA ARG A 41 -3.16 -20.05 6.09
C ARG A 41 -4.53 -20.66 6.34
N SER A 42 -5.00 -20.74 7.58
CA SER A 42 -6.34 -21.25 7.89
C SER A 42 -7.45 -20.23 7.61
N VAL A 43 -7.14 -18.93 7.73
CA VAL A 43 -8.09 -17.84 7.50
C VAL A 43 -8.16 -17.43 6.02
N ALA A 44 -7.02 -17.38 5.33
CA ALA A 44 -6.89 -16.93 3.95
C ALA A 44 -5.82 -17.76 3.20
N PRO A 45 -6.15 -19.00 2.77
CA PRO A 45 -5.19 -19.95 2.20
C PRO A 45 -4.51 -19.48 0.91
N SER A 46 -5.18 -18.64 0.13
CA SER A 46 -4.73 -18.13 -1.16
C SER A 46 -3.87 -16.87 -1.08
N VAL A 47 -3.75 -16.27 0.11
CA VAL A 47 -3.03 -14.99 0.29
C VAL A 47 -1.54 -15.27 0.48
N PRO A 48 -0.65 -14.64 -0.30
CA PRO A 48 0.78 -14.75 -0.12
C PRO A 48 1.22 -14.20 1.25
N ASN A 49 2.16 -14.89 1.89
CA ASN A 49 2.73 -14.50 3.18
C ASN A 49 4.21 -14.15 3.00
N VAL A 50 4.63 -13.00 3.54
CA VAL A 50 6.04 -12.57 3.52
C VAL A 50 6.49 -12.31 4.95
N ASP A 51 7.55 -13.00 5.34
CA ASP A 51 8.18 -12.81 6.64
C ASP A 51 9.11 -11.58 6.60
N THR A 52 9.05 -10.77 7.65
CA THR A 52 9.87 -9.57 7.82
C THR A 52 10.32 -9.45 9.28
N GLU A 53 11.52 -8.92 9.52
CA GLU A 53 12.03 -8.72 10.88
C GLU A 53 11.82 -7.28 11.38
N HIS A 54 11.97 -6.31 10.47
CA HIS A 54 11.88 -4.87 10.74
C HIS A 54 10.85 -4.16 9.85
N ALA A 55 9.83 -4.89 9.38
CA ALA A 55 8.89 -4.45 8.33
C ALA A 55 9.60 -3.94 7.06
N CYS A 56 10.86 -4.33 6.86
CA CYS A 56 11.62 -4.04 5.66
C CYS A 56 11.13 -4.99 4.56
N VAL A 57 10.14 -4.52 3.80
CA VAL A 57 9.64 -5.18 2.60
C VAL A 57 10.00 -4.33 1.39
N LEU A 58 10.35 -4.98 0.27
CA LEU A 58 10.58 -4.28 -0.98
C LEU A 58 9.25 -3.69 -1.47
N LEU A 59 9.24 -2.39 -1.81
CA LEU A 59 8.04 -1.70 -2.30
C LEU A 59 7.37 -2.40 -3.50
N PRO A 60 8.11 -2.99 -4.48
CA PRO A 60 7.50 -3.81 -5.53
C PRO A 60 6.65 -4.97 -4.99
N THR A 61 7.07 -5.61 -3.89
CA THR A 61 6.33 -6.69 -3.23
C THR A 61 4.97 -6.20 -2.72
N LEU A 62 4.89 -4.99 -2.16
CA LEU A 62 3.63 -4.37 -1.72
C LEU A 62 2.65 -4.12 -2.87
N PHE A 63 3.16 -3.92 -4.09
CA PHE A 63 2.36 -3.69 -5.29
C PHE A 63 2.13 -4.95 -6.13
N GLY A 64 2.49 -6.13 -5.62
CA GLY A 64 2.33 -7.40 -6.34
C GLY A 64 3.30 -7.60 -7.51
N ILE A 65 4.32 -6.75 -7.61
CA ILE A 65 5.33 -6.81 -8.67
C ILE A 65 6.40 -7.81 -8.23
N GLY A 66 6.54 -8.90 -8.99
CA GLY A 66 7.55 -9.94 -8.74
C GLY A 66 7.13 -11.03 -7.74
N LEU A 67 5.87 -11.06 -7.28
CA LEU A 67 5.36 -12.12 -6.38
C LEU A 67 5.20 -13.52 -7.04
N ARG A 68 5.65 -13.68 -8.29
CA ARG A 68 5.74 -15.00 -8.94
C ARG A 68 7.08 -15.64 -8.61
N GLY A 69 7.11 -16.36 -7.49
CA GLY A 69 8.10 -17.40 -7.23
C GLY A 69 9.08 -17.08 -6.11
N GLU A 70 8.99 -17.91 -5.08
CA GLU A 70 10.04 -18.30 -4.13
C GLU A 70 10.54 -17.25 -3.13
N GLY A 71 10.60 -17.68 -1.87
CA GLY A 71 10.98 -16.84 -0.74
C GLY A 71 12.38 -16.28 -0.91
N VAL A 72 12.48 -14.95 -0.89
CA VAL A 72 13.76 -14.26 -0.92
C VAL A 72 14.12 -13.87 0.52
N GLY A 73 14.86 -14.76 1.17
CA GLY A 73 15.80 -14.36 2.21
C GLY A 73 17.06 -13.81 1.54
N GLY A 74 17.53 -12.65 1.98
CA GLY A 74 18.88 -12.20 1.71
C GLY A 74 19.04 -11.03 0.73
N ASP A 75 19.59 -9.98 1.32
CA ASP A 75 20.47 -8.95 0.76
C ASP A 75 19.89 -7.64 0.19
N ARG A 76 20.42 -6.54 0.74
CA ARG A 76 20.10 -5.15 0.43
C ARG A 76 20.67 -4.77 -0.94
N GLN A 77 20.05 -5.22 -2.02
CA GLN A 77 20.36 -4.64 -3.32
C GLN A 77 19.70 -3.25 -3.42
N SER A 78 20.51 -2.21 -3.62
CA SER A 78 20.01 -0.88 -3.97
C SER A 78 19.47 -0.95 -5.40
N ILE A 79 18.16 -1.15 -5.49
CA ILE A 79 17.44 -1.15 -6.75
C ILE A 79 17.32 0.30 -7.26
N PRO A 80 17.52 0.56 -8.57
CA PRO A 80 17.20 1.86 -9.17
C PRO A 80 15.75 2.25 -8.90
N SER A 81 15.47 3.55 -8.77
CA SER A 81 14.14 4.07 -8.47
C SER A 81 13.13 3.66 -9.55
N PHE A 82 12.44 2.53 -9.37
CA PHE A 82 11.40 2.07 -10.30
C PHE A 82 10.18 3.00 -10.34
N PHE A 83 10.07 3.89 -9.36
CA PHE A 83 9.01 4.89 -9.27
C PHE A 83 9.65 6.27 -9.23
N GLU A 84 9.11 7.19 -10.03
CA GLU A 84 9.49 8.59 -10.01
C GLU A 84 8.31 9.41 -9.51
N SER A 85 8.57 10.40 -8.65
CA SER A 85 7.56 11.37 -8.23
C SER A 85 7.90 12.71 -8.84
N THR A 86 6.99 13.23 -9.65
CA THR A 86 7.09 14.57 -10.21
C THR A 86 6.01 15.47 -9.62
N THR A 87 6.31 16.77 -9.51
CA THR A 87 5.36 17.78 -9.03
C THR A 87 5.14 18.81 -10.13
N PHE A 88 3.90 19.00 -10.52
CA PHE A 88 3.47 20.06 -11.41
C PHE A 88 2.81 21.18 -10.59
N ARG A 89 3.11 22.44 -10.92
CA ARG A 89 2.49 23.62 -10.31
C ARG A 89 1.99 24.57 -11.39
N SER A 90 0.77 25.05 -11.23
CA SER A 90 0.17 26.10 -12.06
C SER A 90 -0.19 27.29 -11.17
N THR A 91 0.03 28.50 -11.69
CA THR A 91 -0.47 29.75 -11.08
C THR A 91 -1.83 30.17 -11.60
N ASN A 92 -2.30 29.52 -12.67
CA ASN A 92 -3.60 29.79 -13.28
C ASN A 92 -4.65 28.76 -12.80
N PRO A 93 -5.89 29.19 -12.54
CA PRO A 93 -6.99 28.27 -12.24
C PRO A 93 -7.19 27.26 -13.37
N ILE A 94 -7.52 26.03 -13.00
CA ILE A 94 -7.69 24.91 -13.93
C ILE A 94 -9.19 24.68 -14.15
N SER A 95 -9.60 24.41 -15.39
CA SER A 95 -10.98 23.94 -15.64
C SER A 95 -11.11 22.49 -15.19
N LEU A 96 -12.09 22.23 -14.33
CA LEU A 96 -12.46 20.91 -13.86
C LEU A 96 -12.77 19.96 -15.03
N HIS A 97 -13.47 20.45 -16.06
CA HIS A 97 -13.80 19.65 -17.24
C HIS A 97 -12.55 19.15 -17.97
N ARG A 98 -11.57 20.03 -18.19
CA ARG A 98 -10.30 19.66 -18.84
C ARG A 98 -9.45 18.74 -17.97
N LEU A 99 -9.43 18.97 -16.66
CA LEU A 99 -8.74 18.09 -15.72
C LEU A 99 -9.32 16.69 -15.76
N HIS A 100 -10.65 16.54 -15.72
CA HIS A 100 -11.29 15.24 -15.77
C HIS A 100 -10.99 14.49 -17.09
N ALA A 101 -10.94 15.21 -18.21
CA ALA A 101 -10.54 14.64 -19.50
C ALA A 101 -9.09 14.12 -19.47
N LEU A 102 -8.16 14.88 -18.86
CA LEU A 102 -6.76 14.48 -18.69
C LEU A 102 -6.63 13.24 -17.79
N LEU A 103 -7.32 13.24 -16.64
CA LEU A 103 -7.30 12.12 -15.69
C LEU A 103 -7.81 10.82 -16.34
N GLY A 104 -8.78 10.92 -17.26
CA GLY A 104 -9.30 9.78 -18.01
C GLY A 104 -8.32 9.18 -19.03
N VAL A 105 -7.23 9.88 -19.37
CA VAL A 105 -6.20 9.42 -20.31
C VAL A 105 -4.83 9.27 -19.67
N LEU A 106 -4.75 9.27 -18.33
CA LEU A 106 -3.48 9.08 -17.64
C LEU A 106 -2.83 7.75 -18.06
N PRO A 107 -1.52 7.74 -18.30
CA PRO A 107 -0.76 6.52 -18.55
C PRO A 107 -0.96 5.47 -17.44
N ARG A 108 -0.94 4.19 -17.83
CA ARG A 108 -1.20 3.06 -16.89
C ARG A 108 -0.10 2.86 -15.85
N ASP A 109 1.06 3.48 -16.05
CA ASP A 109 2.19 3.49 -15.11
C ASP A 109 2.05 4.58 -14.03
N VAL A 110 1.06 5.47 -14.14
CA VAL A 110 0.71 6.41 -13.06
C VAL A 110 -0.06 5.67 -11.96
N MET A 111 0.66 5.22 -10.95
CA MET A 111 0.10 4.44 -9.85
C MET A 111 -0.75 5.27 -8.87
N ARG A 112 -0.38 6.54 -8.68
CA ARG A 112 -1.06 7.45 -7.74
C ARG A 112 -0.79 8.90 -8.12
N TYR A 113 -1.82 9.72 -8.03
CA TYR A 113 -1.70 11.17 -8.00
C TYR A 113 -2.42 11.73 -6.78
N LYS A 114 -2.08 12.96 -6.41
CA LYS A 114 -2.75 13.75 -5.37
C LYS A 114 -2.73 15.19 -5.83
N GLU A 115 -3.77 15.94 -5.50
CA GLU A 115 -3.92 17.29 -6.02
C GLU A 115 -4.47 18.26 -4.99
N ILE A 116 -4.02 19.52 -5.14
CA ILE A 116 -4.60 20.69 -4.50
C ILE A 116 -4.92 21.63 -5.65
N LEU A 117 -6.21 21.85 -5.90
CA LEU A 117 -6.67 22.52 -7.11
C LEU A 117 -7.28 23.88 -6.79
N ASP A 118 -6.93 24.85 -7.64
CA ASP A 118 -7.68 26.10 -7.81
C ASP A 118 -8.49 25.97 -9.10
N LEU A 119 -9.82 25.95 -8.98
CA LEU A 119 -10.73 25.65 -10.09
C LEU A 119 -11.41 26.90 -10.63
N ILE A 120 -11.52 27.01 -11.96
CA ILE A 120 -12.29 28.07 -12.62
C ILE A 120 -13.75 28.03 -12.16
N GLU A 121 -14.29 26.83 -12.03
CA GLU A 121 -15.69 26.58 -11.68
C GLU A 121 -15.98 26.85 -10.19
N LYS A 122 -14.95 26.94 -9.34
CA LYS A 122 -15.10 27.24 -7.91
C LYS A 122 -14.03 28.20 -7.40
N PRO A 123 -14.07 29.48 -7.82
CA PRO A 123 -13.05 30.46 -7.46
C PRO A 123 -12.95 30.65 -5.95
N GLY A 124 -11.72 30.78 -5.43
CA GLY A 124 -11.48 31.05 -4.01
C GLY A 124 -11.62 29.83 -3.09
N HIS A 125 -11.92 28.64 -3.64
CA HIS A 125 -11.97 27.39 -2.89
C HIS A 125 -10.88 26.43 -3.34
N ARG A 126 -10.13 25.90 -2.37
CA ARG A 126 -9.19 24.80 -2.64
C ARG A 126 -9.92 23.47 -2.62
N CYS A 127 -9.80 22.71 -3.69
CA CYS A 127 -10.34 21.37 -3.78
C CYS A 127 -9.21 20.33 -3.56
N LEU A 128 -9.52 19.28 -2.80
CA LEU A 128 -8.63 18.16 -2.48
C LEU A 128 -9.23 16.88 -3.04
N ASN A 129 -8.38 16.01 -3.59
CA ASN A 129 -8.74 14.68 -4.09
C ASN A 129 -7.64 13.68 -3.73
#